data_AF-A0A934H9Q2-F1
#
_entry.id   AF-A0A934H9Q2-F1
#
_cell.length_a   1.000
_cell.length_b   1.000
_cell.length_c   1.000
_cell.angle_alpha   90.00
_cell.angle_beta   90.00
_cell.angle_gamma   90.00
#
_symmetry.space_group_name_H-M   'P 1'
#
loop_
_entity.id
_entity.type
_entity.pdbx_description
1 polymer ?
#
loop_
_entity_poly.entity_id
_entity_poly.type
_entity_poly.pdbx_seq_one_letter_code
_entity_poly.pdbx_strand_id
1 'polypeptide(L)' 'MRIRALEDLQEAKRRGLKGLYPDVTKITVGLATCGVATGAREVYKALAQEVERQGLEAALAKTGCLGLCQKEPLV' A
#
# COMPACT_ATOMS: atom_id res chain seq x y z
N MET A 1 3.73 3.90 20.77
CA MET A 1 2.40 4.09 21.37
C MET A 1 2.33 3.23 22.61
N ARG A 2 2.01 3.78 23.79
CA ARG A 2 1.82 2.99 25.01
C ARG A 2 0.32 2.72 25.15
N ILE A 3 -0.06 1.45 25.27
CA ILE A 3 -1.45 1.02 25.50
C ILE A 3 -1.65 0.93 27.01
N ARG A 4 -2.60 1.69 27.55
CA ARG A 4 -2.91 1.77 28.98
C ARG A 4 -4.36 1.41 29.27
N ALA A 5 -5.26 1.62 28.33
CA ALA A 5 -6.67 1.31 28.47
C ALA A 5 -7.27 0.71 27.18
N LEU A 6 -8.51 0.23 27.25
CA LEU A 6 -9.21 -0.39 26.13
C LEU A 6 -9.38 0.60 24.97
N GLU A 7 -9.57 1.88 25.29
CA GLU A 7 -9.74 2.96 24.34
C GLU A 7 -8.50 3.12 23.45
N ASP A 8 -7.29 2.90 23.99
CA ASP A 8 -6.04 2.94 23.21
C ASP A 8 -6.00 1.83 22.15
N LEU A 9 -6.51 0.65 22.49
CA LEU A 9 -6.63 -0.48 21.56
C LEU A 9 -7.67 -0.20 20.48
N GLN A 10 -8.81 0.37 20.86
CA GLN A 10 -9.87 0.75 19.93
C GLN A 10 -9.37 1.80 18.94
N GLU A 11 -8.60 2.79 19.41
CA GLU A 11 -7.98 3.80 18.55
C GLU A 11 -6.94 3.19 17.61
N ALA A 12 -6.07 2.32 18.11
CA ALA A 12 -5.10 1.61 17.29
C ALA A 12 -5.77 0.78 16.18
N LYS A 13 -6.85 0.08 16.52
CA LYS A 13 -7.68 -0.68 15.59
C LYS A 13 -8.30 0.23 14.54
N ARG A 14 -8.93 1.33 14.95
CA ARG A 14 -9.57 2.30 14.04
C ARG A 14 -8.56 2.85 13.03
N ARG A 15 -7.41 3.31 13.52
CA ARG A 15 -6.32 3.81 12.66
C ARG A 15 -5.79 2.73 11.72
N GLY A 16 -5.56 1.52 12.25
CA GLY A 16 -5.07 0.39 11.46
C GLY A 16 -6.04 -0.01 10.35
N LEU A 17 -7.32 -0.18 10.67
CA LEU A 17 -8.35 -0.54 9.70
C LEU A 17 -8.50 0.53 8.62
N LYS A 18 -8.53 1.82 8.98
CA LYS A 18 -8.60 2.91 7.99
C LYS A 18 -7.39 2.94 7.05
N GLY A 19 -6.20 2.60 7.56
CA GLY A 19 -4.99 2.51 6.73
C GLY A 19 -4.94 1.26 5.86
N LEU A 20 -5.45 0.13 6.33
CA LEU A 20 -5.50 -1.13 5.58
C LEU A 20 -6.58 -1.11 4.50
N TYR A 21 -7.78 -0.65 4.87
CA TYR A 21 -9.00 -0.61 4.07
C TYR A 21 -9.57 0.81 4.08
N PRO A 22 -9.04 1.72 3.24
CA PRO A 22 -9.61 3.04 3.06
C PRO A 22 -10.96 2.96 2.31
N ASP A 23 -11.73 4.05 2.36
CA ASP A 23 -13.04 4.15 1.70
C ASP A 23 -12.96 4.20 0.15
N VAL A 24 -11.74 4.37 -0.38
CA VAL A 24 -11.43 4.44 -1.81
C VAL A 24 -10.65 3.20 -2.26
N THR A 25 -10.65 2.91 -3.56
CA THR A 25 -9.85 1.79 -4.10
C THR A 25 -8.38 1.98 -3.74
N LYS A 26 -7.81 0.99 -3.07
CA LYS A 26 -6.40 0.98 -2.69
C LYS A 26 -5.61 0.07 -3.63
N ILE A 27 -4.59 0.63 -4.27
CA ILE A 27 -3.67 -0.09 -5.15
C ILE A 27 -2.33 -0.19 -4.40
N THR A 28 -1.77 -1.39 -4.28
CA THR A 28 -0.51 -1.59 -3.56
C THR A 28 0.54 -2.24 -4.43
N VAL A 29 1.69 -1.58 -4.60
CA VAL A 29 2.80 -2.16 -5.36
C VAL A 29 3.85 -2.74 -4.42
N GLY A 30 4.21 -4.01 -4.64
CA GLY A 30 5.30 -4.69 -3.95
C GLY A 30 6.64 -4.02 -4.25
N LEU A 31 7.25 -3.39 -3.25
CA LEU A 31 8.45 -2.57 -3.37
C LEU A 31 9.54 -3.02 -2.37
N ALA A 32 9.54 -4.32 -2.04
CA ALA A 32 10.66 -4.97 -1.37
C ALA A 32 11.84 -5.20 -2.35
N THR A 33 12.87 -5.92 -1.93
CA THR A 33 14.11 -6.10 -2.70
C THR A 33 13.89 -6.71 -4.08
N CYS A 34 13.11 -7.80 -4.19
CA CYS A 34 12.84 -8.46 -5.48
C CYS A 34 12.04 -7.54 -6.41
N GLY A 35 10.98 -6.89 -5.93
CA GLY A 35 10.21 -5.93 -6.72
C GLY A 35 11.01 -4.76 -7.22
N VAL A 36 11.86 -4.16 -6.37
CA VAL A 36 12.77 -3.10 -6.81
C VAL A 36 13.72 -3.61 -7.89
N ALA A 37 14.26 -4.82 -7.76
CA ALA A 37 15.15 -5.42 -8.75
C ALA A 37 14.46 -5.72 -10.10
N THR A 38 13.14 -5.95 -10.10
CA THR A 38 12.34 -6.22 -11.31
C THR A 38 11.55 -5.02 -11.83
N GLY A 39 11.81 -3.81 -11.33
CA GLY A 39 11.25 -2.57 -11.89
C GLY A 39 9.95 -2.06 -11.25
N ALA A 40 9.66 -2.45 -10.00
CA ALA A 40 8.45 -2.00 -9.31
C ALA A 40 8.38 -0.48 -9.07
N ARG A 41 9.52 0.24 -9.10
CA ARG A 41 9.55 1.71 -8.93
C ARG A 41 8.97 2.42 -10.14
N GLU A 42 9.29 1.92 -11.32
CA GLU A 42 8.82 2.39 -12.61
C GLU A 42 7.31 2.12 -12.72
N VAL A 43 6.86 0.92 -12.33
CA VAL A 43 5.43 0.57 -12.25
C VAL A 43 4.69 1.51 -11.30
N TYR A 44 5.20 1.73 -10.09
CA TYR A 44 4.59 2.64 -9.13
C TYR A 44 4.47 4.07 -9.69
N LYS A 45 5.54 4.58 -10.31
CA LYS A 45 5.54 5.93 -10.91
C LYS A 45 4.52 6.02 -12.05
N ALA A 46 4.46 5.03 -12.93
CA ALA A 46 3.50 4.99 -14.02
C ALA A 46 2.05 4.96 -13.51
N LEU A 47 1.76 4.14 -12.49
CA LEU A 47 0.44 4.10 -11.85
C LEU A 47 0.09 5.44 -11.20
N ALA A 48 1.03 6.10 -10.52
CA ALA A 48 0.79 7.40 -9.90
C ALA A 48 0.41 8.46 -10.94
N GLN A 49 1.15 8.52 -12.04
CA GLN A 49 0.88 9.42 -13.15
C GLN A 49 -0.48 9.13 -13.80
N GLU A 50 -0.83 7.85 -13.94
CA GLU A 50 -2.09 7.46 -14.56
C GLU A 50 -3.31 7.75 -13.69
N VAL A 51 -3.21 7.51 -12.38
CA VAL A 51 -4.25 7.88 -11.39
C VAL A 51 -4.51 9.38 -11.43
N GLU A 52 -3.45 10.20 -11.47
CA GLU A 52 -3.56 11.65 -11.58
C GLU A 52 -4.15 12.07 -12.94
N ARG A 53 -3.63 11.51 -14.04
CA ARG A 53 -4.07 11.83 -15.42
C ARG A 53 -5.54 11.52 -15.65
N GLN A 54 -6.04 10.43 -15.06
CA GLN A 54 -7.44 10.03 -15.16
C GLN A 54 -8.33 10.68 -14.09
N GLY A 55 -7.75 11.42 -13.13
CA GLY A 55 -8.51 12.01 -12.02
C GLY A 55 -9.17 10.97 -11.11
N LEU A 56 -8.56 9.79 -10.96
CA LEU A 56 -9.13 8.71 -10.17
C LEU A 56 -8.95 8.98 -8.67
N GLU A 57 -10.02 8.80 -7.92
CA GLU A 57 -9.97 8.78 -6.46
C GLU A 57 -9.49 7.40 -5.98
N ALA A 58 -8.18 7.16 -6.09
CA ALA A 58 -7.55 5.90 -5.69
C ALA A 58 -6.34 6.15 -4.78
N ALA A 59 -6.23 5.33 -3.73
CA ALA A 59 -5.09 5.36 -2.81
C ALA A 59 -3.97 4.45 -3.33
N LEU A 60 -2.96 5.02 -3.97
CA LEU A 60 -1.75 4.28 -4.35
C LEU A 60 -0.77 4.21 -3.17
N ALA A 61 -0.36 3.00 -2.80
CA ALA A 61 0.54 2.76 -1.67
C ALA A 61 1.62 1.73 -2.01
N LYS A 62 2.70 1.73 -1.22
CA LYS A 62 3.81 0.77 -1.33
C LYS A 62 3.58 -0.35 -0.31
N THR A 63 3.86 -1.58 -0.70
CA THR A 63 3.82 -2.74 0.22
C THR A 63 5.13 -3.51 0.23
N GLY A 64 5.32 -4.32 1.26
CA GLY A 64 6.50 -5.17 1.44
C GLY A 64 6.45 -6.47 0.63
N CYS A 65 7.26 -7.44 1.05
CA CYS A 65 7.34 -8.75 0.41
C CYS A 65 6.07 -9.58 0.65
N LEU A 66 5.53 -10.17 -0.43
CA LEU A 66 4.38 -11.09 -0.40
C LEU A 66 4.79 -12.56 -0.59
N GLY A 67 6.09 -12.84 -0.70
CA GLY A 67 6.63 -14.21 -0.84
C GLY A 67 6.57 -14.80 -2.25
N LEU A 68 6.11 -14.04 -3.25
CA LEU A 68 5.98 -14.48 -4.64
C LEU A 68 7.04 -13.83 -5.56
N CYS A 69 8.31 -13.93 -5.16
CA CYS A 69 9.43 -13.23 -5.82
C CYS A 69 9.50 -13.46 -7.34
N GLN A 70 9.18 -14.67 -7.80
CA GLN A 70 9.17 -15.05 -9.22
C GLN A 70 8.06 -14.40 -10.07
N LYS A 71 7.15 -13.66 -9.44
CA LYS A 71 6.01 -13.00 -10.06
C LYS A 71 6.05 -11.47 -9.87
N GLU A 72 7.11 -10.95 -9.25
CA GLU A 72 7.25 -9.51 -9.09
C GLU A 72 7.55 -8.81 -10.43
N PRO A 73 7.08 -7.56 -10.62
CA PRO A 73 6.35 -6.72 -9.66
C PRO A 73 4.90 -7.16 -9.40
N LEU A 74 4.49 -7.19 -8.13
CA LEU A 74 3.11 -7.49 -7.74
C LEU A 74 2.34 -6.19 -7.47
N VAL A 75 1.10 -6.12 -7.96
CA VAL A 75 0.18 -4.97 -7.83
C VAL A 75 -1.18 -5.46 -7.34
#